data_AF-A0A9P5HK34-F1
#
_entry.id   AF-A0A9P5HK34-F1
#
_cell.length_a   1.000
_cell.length_b   1.000
_cell.length_c   1.000
_cell.angle_alpha   90.00
_cell.angle_beta   90.00
_cell.angle_gamma   90.00
#
_symmetry.space_group_name_H-M   'P 1'
#
loop_
_entity.id
_entity.type
_entity.pdbx_description
1 polymer ?
#
loop_
_entity_poly.entity_id
_entity_poly.type
_entity_poly.pdbx_seq_one_letter_code
_entity_poly.pdbx_strand_id
1 'polypeptide(L)'
;MQLGLLISILLLPIVTVFAGGYAGAMERVWLYYAYQIDQLNDEADRTLGFKCKSWDPVGLKCRANKKGVVQWQECKGVLPKRKCNFSDLLNTLGGVSPKDNLAADKNGNLLSNQETNPDPEETAKNVWNHYQKSKTPNVPDYKSYKYINDGGDDYVKGITQIGDVVAKVVTDGKKTSDNEWLFDRFNQCTEQIRLARVGDHGPYLIAEAKDKLPSDITVKTEPVGPGQNPLDPTRKWETVDWETTMSDAVSSKYEMAKLEKIMQDVKDKFYREDSPRKHKIVIQAYASVDAKVKGC
;
A
#
# COMPACT_ATOMS: atom_id res chain seq x y z
N MET A 1 55.61 0.86 1.22
CA MET A 1 54.48 1.54 1.90
C MET A 1 53.61 2.20 0.85
N GLN A 2 52.50 1.58 0.48
CA GLN A 2 51.37 2.24 -0.19
C GLN A 2 50.12 1.46 0.22
N LEU A 3 49.31 2.08 1.08
CA LEU A 3 48.05 1.55 1.59
C LEU A 3 46.99 1.84 0.52
N GLY A 4 46.62 0.84 -0.26
CA GLY A 4 45.52 0.94 -1.22
C GLY A 4 44.19 0.86 -0.48
N LEU A 5 43.54 2.01 -0.28
CA LEU A 5 42.19 2.10 0.28
C LEU A 5 41.19 1.62 -0.79
N LEU A 6 40.77 0.36 -0.71
CA LEU A 6 39.59 -0.14 -1.42
C LEU A 6 38.36 0.51 -0.82
N ILE A 7 37.83 1.55 -1.49
CA ILE A 7 36.51 2.11 -1.19
C ILE A 7 35.48 1.08 -1.67
N SER A 8 35.14 0.14 -0.79
CA SER A 8 33.90 -0.63 -0.90
C SER A 8 32.74 0.34 -0.71
N ILE A 9 32.21 0.85 -1.81
CA ILE A 9 30.90 1.49 -1.84
C ILE A 9 29.90 0.40 -1.47
N LEU A 10 29.57 0.31 -0.17
CA LEU A 10 28.36 -0.36 0.30
C LEU A 10 27.18 0.40 -0.33
N LEU A 11 26.76 -0.08 -1.49
CA LEU A 11 25.41 0.16 -2.00
C LEU A 11 24.47 -0.47 -0.98
N LEU A 12 23.99 0.34 -0.02
CA LEU A 12 22.85 0.00 0.80
C LEU A 12 21.73 -0.44 -0.15
N PRO A 13 21.26 -1.70 -0.11
CA PRO A 13 20.12 -2.08 -0.91
C PRO A 13 18.92 -1.35 -0.30
N ILE A 14 18.55 -0.21 -0.88
CA ILE A 14 17.21 0.34 -0.75
C ILE A 14 16.32 -0.73 -1.37
N VAL A 15 15.67 -1.53 -0.52
CA VAL A 15 14.84 -2.64 -0.95
C VAL A 15 13.53 -2.05 -1.45
N THR A 16 13.58 -1.54 -2.67
CA THR A 16 12.41 -1.27 -3.49
C THR A 16 11.77 -2.61 -3.81
N VAL A 17 10.68 -2.93 -3.11
CA VAL A 17 9.76 -4.00 -3.48
C VAL A 17 9.18 -3.60 -4.85
N PHE A 18 9.77 -4.12 -5.91
CA PHE A 18 9.66 -3.54 -7.25
C PHE A 18 8.43 -3.98 -8.03
N ALA A 19 7.50 -4.76 -7.46
CA ALA A 19 6.28 -5.19 -8.14
C ALA A 19 5.07 -4.95 -7.23
N GLY A 20 4.60 -3.70 -7.17
CA GLY A 20 3.39 -3.35 -6.41
C GLY A 20 2.12 -3.94 -7.03
N GLY A 21 2.10 -4.20 -8.34
CA GLY A 21 1.02 -4.91 -9.01
C GLY A 21 -0.35 -4.28 -8.76
N TYR A 22 -1.34 -5.10 -8.39
CA TYR A 22 -2.67 -4.62 -7.99
C TYR A 22 -2.63 -3.75 -6.73
N ALA A 23 -1.85 -4.15 -5.71
CA ALA A 23 -1.74 -3.40 -4.46
C ALA A 23 -1.22 -1.98 -4.71
N GLY A 24 -0.17 -1.81 -5.51
CA GLY A 24 0.37 -0.50 -5.89
C GLY A 24 -0.61 0.34 -6.71
N ALA A 25 -1.48 -0.28 -7.52
CA ALA A 25 -2.55 0.41 -8.21
C ALA A 25 -3.63 0.90 -7.22
N MET A 26 -4.05 0.04 -6.30
CA MET A 26 -4.99 0.36 -5.23
C MET A 26 -4.46 1.45 -4.30
N GLU A 27 -3.16 1.48 -4.01
CA GLU A 27 -2.53 2.52 -3.19
C GLU A 27 -2.71 3.93 -3.74
N ARG A 28 -2.75 4.08 -5.06
CA ARG A 28 -3.01 5.38 -5.69
C ARG A 28 -4.46 5.83 -5.47
N VAL A 29 -5.39 4.88 -5.50
CA VAL A 29 -6.80 5.12 -5.20
C VAL A 29 -6.98 5.46 -3.72
N TRP A 30 -6.35 4.70 -2.84
CA TRP A 30 -6.30 4.95 -1.39
C TRP A 30 -5.79 6.35 -1.07
N LEU A 31 -4.69 6.78 -1.71
CA LEU A 31 -4.13 8.12 -1.58
C LEU A 31 -5.06 9.22 -2.06
N TYR A 32 -5.82 8.97 -3.11
CA TYR A 32 -6.81 9.93 -3.59
C TYR A 32 -7.93 10.13 -2.56
N TYR A 33 -8.42 9.06 -1.94
CA TYR A 33 -9.39 9.18 -0.86
C TYR A 33 -8.80 9.86 0.37
N ALA A 34 -7.56 9.54 0.75
CA ALA A 34 -6.86 10.23 1.83
C ALA A 34 -6.72 11.73 1.54
N TYR A 35 -6.33 12.09 0.32
CA TYR A 35 -6.26 13.48 -0.13
C TYR A 35 -7.61 14.17 0.01
N GLN A 36 -8.71 13.56 -0.46
CA GLN A 36 -10.05 14.14 -0.34
C GLN A 36 -10.49 14.33 1.11
N ILE A 37 -10.15 13.38 2.00
CA ILE A 37 -10.41 13.50 3.44
C ILE A 37 -9.61 14.66 4.04
N ASP A 38 -8.34 14.81 3.69
CA ASP A 38 -7.51 15.94 4.14
C ASP A 38 -8.04 17.28 3.61
N GLN A 39 -8.72 17.31 2.47
CA GLN A 39 -9.39 18.52 1.97
C GLN A 39 -10.59 18.98 2.84
N LEU A 40 -11.00 18.21 3.85
CA LEU A 40 -11.93 18.63 4.90
C LEU A 40 -11.25 19.55 5.94
N ASN A 41 -9.91 19.59 5.96
CA ASN A 41 -9.14 20.53 6.75
C ASN A 41 -9.07 21.92 6.12
N ASP A 42 -8.80 22.91 6.97
CA ASP A 42 -8.45 24.25 6.53
C ASP A 42 -7.17 24.21 5.71
N GLU A 43 -7.02 25.15 4.76
CA GLU A 43 -5.90 25.13 3.79
C GLU A 43 -4.52 25.09 4.46
N ALA A 44 -4.37 25.72 5.63
CA ALA A 44 -3.13 25.76 6.39
C ALA A 44 -2.76 24.43 7.06
N ASP A 45 -3.74 23.55 7.28
CA ASP A 45 -3.56 22.28 8.02
C ASP A 45 -3.42 21.07 7.09
N ARG A 46 -3.58 21.26 5.77
CA ARG A 46 -3.48 20.19 4.78
C ARG A 46 -2.04 19.75 4.60
N THR A 47 -1.86 18.45 4.48
CA THR A 47 -0.53 17.82 4.34
C THR A 47 -0.46 16.81 3.20
N LEU A 48 -1.59 16.40 2.62
CA LEU A 48 -1.67 15.44 1.52
C LEU A 48 -1.91 16.13 0.17
N GLY A 49 -1.48 15.47 -0.91
CA GLY A 49 -1.59 16.02 -2.26
C GLY A 49 -0.52 17.05 -2.59
N PHE A 50 0.63 16.99 -1.92
CA PHE A 50 1.78 17.83 -2.23
C PHE A 50 2.80 17.03 -3.04
N LYS A 51 3.60 17.71 -3.85
CA LYS A 51 4.75 17.12 -4.55
C LYS A 51 5.98 17.92 -4.21
N CYS A 52 7.07 17.23 -3.89
CA CYS A 52 8.36 17.90 -3.78
C CYS A 52 8.86 18.31 -5.18
N LYS A 53 9.17 19.61 -5.38
CA LYS A 53 9.71 20.10 -6.66
C LYS A 53 11.13 19.59 -6.95
N SER A 54 11.92 19.38 -5.91
CA SER A 54 13.31 18.93 -6.04
C SER A 54 13.68 18.00 -4.88
N TRP A 55 13.61 16.69 -5.13
CA TRP A 55 13.94 15.67 -4.12
C TRP A 55 15.45 15.49 -4.00
N ASP A 56 15.97 15.42 -2.78
CA ASP A 56 17.34 15.00 -2.52
C ASP A 56 17.41 13.47 -2.33
N PRO A 57 17.98 12.70 -3.27
CA PRO A 57 18.03 11.25 -3.14
C PRO A 57 19.02 10.77 -2.08
N VAL A 58 19.95 11.63 -1.60
CA VAL A 58 20.95 11.27 -0.59
C VAL A 58 20.45 11.59 0.81
N GLY A 59 20.04 12.84 1.05
CA GLY A 59 19.45 13.25 2.33
C GLY A 59 17.99 12.85 2.51
N LEU A 60 17.40 12.22 1.47
CA LEU A 60 16.04 11.68 1.41
C LEU A 60 14.98 12.66 1.95
N LYS A 61 15.06 13.90 1.45
CA LYS A 61 14.18 15.01 1.84
C LYS A 61 13.93 15.95 0.67
N CYS A 62 12.91 16.79 0.79
CA CYS A 62 12.69 17.85 -0.19
C CYS A 62 13.74 18.96 -0.04
N ARG A 63 14.36 19.37 -1.16
CA ARG A 63 15.40 20.40 -1.17
C ARG A 63 14.78 21.78 -0.94
N ALA A 64 15.48 22.57 -0.12
CA ALA A 64 15.26 24.00 -0.05
C ALA A 64 15.80 24.68 -1.33
N ASN A 65 15.13 25.74 -1.76
CA ASN A 65 15.66 26.61 -2.81
C ASN A 65 16.81 27.48 -2.27
N LYS A 66 17.39 28.34 -3.14
CA LYS A 66 18.47 29.27 -2.78
C LYS A 66 18.13 30.25 -1.63
N LYS A 67 16.85 30.37 -1.26
CA LYS A 67 16.35 31.22 -0.16
C LYS A 67 16.04 30.42 1.12
N GLY A 68 16.38 29.13 1.17
CA GLY A 68 16.12 28.27 2.32
C GLY A 68 14.68 27.74 2.42
N VAL A 69 13.82 27.99 1.42
CA VAL A 69 12.41 27.56 1.45
C VAL A 69 12.25 26.19 0.80
N VAL A 70 11.72 25.23 1.56
CA VAL A 70 11.38 23.87 1.06
C VAL A 70 10.28 23.97 0.01
N GLN A 71 10.47 23.31 -1.13
CA GLN A 71 9.60 23.49 -2.29
C GLN A 71 8.58 22.36 -2.44
N TRP A 72 7.63 22.31 -1.53
CA TRP A 72 6.40 21.53 -1.73
C TRP A 72 5.44 22.29 -2.65
N GLN A 73 4.79 21.57 -3.55
CA GLN A 73 3.79 22.11 -4.46
C GLN A 73 2.51 21.32 -4.28
N GLU A 74 1.47 21.99 -3.79
CA GLU A 74 0.12 21.43 -3.74
C GLU A 74 -0.37 21.09 -5.16
N CYS A 75 -1.09 19.98 -5.25
CA CYS A 75 -1.83 19.57 -6.44
C CYS A 75 -2.87 20.64 -6.79
N LYS A 76 -2.88 21.07 -8.06
CA LYS A 76 -3.87 22.01 -8.57
C LYS A 76 -4.53 21.44 -9.81
N GLY A 77 -5.82 21.14 -9.71
CA GLY A 77 -6.59 20.46 -10.74
C GLY A 77 -7.80 21.25 -11.21
N VAL A 78 -8.71 20.52 -11.86
CA VAL A 78 -9.87 21.08 -12.56
C VAL A 78 -11.14 21.18 -11.72
N LEU A 79 -11.14 20.64 -10.50
CA LEU A 79 -12.29 20.68 -9.61
C LEU A 79 -12.44 22.07 -8.94
N PRO A 80 -13.61 22.39 -8.34
CA PRO A 80 -13.82 23.63 -7.61
C PRO A 80 -12.72 23.92 -6.58
N LYS A 81 -12.39 25.21 -6.40
CA LYS A 81 -11.25 25.68 -5.59
C LYS A 81 -9.89 25.12 -6.06
N ARG A 82 -9.79 24.71 -7.34
CA ARG A 82 -8.58 24.14 -7.96
C ARG A 82 -8.14 22.81 -7.32
N LYS A 83 -9.06 22.07 -6.72
CA LYS A 83 -8.79 20.72 -6.21
C LYS A 83 -8.47 19.77 -7.36
N CYS A 84 -7.76 18.70 -7.06
CA CYS A 84 -7.43 17.66 -8.02
C CYS A 84 -8.49 16.58 -8.03
N ASN A 85 -8.93 16.18 -9.24
CA ASN A 85 -9.57 14.88 -9.40
C ASN A 85 -8.51 13.76 -9.32
N PHE A 86 -8.93 12.52 -9.48
CA PHE A 86 -8.02 11.36 -9.41
C PHE A 86 -6.85 11.44 -10.40
N SER A 87 -7.14 11.78 -11.67
CA SER A 87 -6.16 11.86 -12.74
C SER A 87 -5.19 13.04 -12.57
N ASP A 88 -5.68 14.20 -12.11
CA ASP A 88 -4.88 15.38 -11.78
C ASP A 88 -3.91 15.09 -10.64
N LEU A 89 -4.40 14.39 -9.62
CA LEU A 89 -3.59 13.95 -8.49
C LEU A 89 -2.51 13.02 -9.01
N LEU A 90 -2.87 11.92 -9.67
CA LEU A 90 -1.91 10.98 -10.26
C LEU A 90 -0.87 11.65 -11.18
N ASN A 91 -1.27 12.63 -11.99
CA ASN A 91 -0.35 13.38 -12.84
C ASN A 91 0.63 14.21 -12.01
N THR A 92 0.15 14.85 -10.93
CA THR A 92 1.00 15.56 -9.96
C THR A 92 1.98 14.61 -9.29
N LEU A 93 1.50 13.41 -8.94
CA LEU A 93 2.27 12.33 -8.34
C LEU A 93 3.29 11.73 -9.34
N GLY A 94 2.99 11.75 -10.64
CA GLY A 94 3.82 11.25 -11.73
C GLY A 94 3.48 9.81 -12.17
N GLY A 95 3.95 9.45 -13.36
CA GLY A 95 3.68 8.14 -13.98
C GLY A 95 2.41 8.09 -14.84
N VAL A 96 1.68 9.20 -14.94
CA VAL A 96 0.58 9.41 -15.89
C VAL A 96 0.73 10.78 -16.54
N SER A 97 0.10 10.97 -17.69
CA SER A 97 0.01 12.21 -18.45
C SER A 97 -1.22 13.04 -18.03
N PRO A 98 -1.21 14.38 -18.20
CA PRO A 98 -2.40 15.22 -17.97
C PRO A 98 -3.62 14.86 -18.83
N LYS A 99 -3.43 14.06 -19.88
CA LYS A 99 -4.53 13.59 -20.76
C LYS A 99 -5.10 12.23 -20.35
N ASP A 100 -4.44 11.54 -19.42
CA ASP A 100 -4.89 10.21 -19.00
C ASP A 100 -6.12 10.38 -18.11
N ASN A 101 -7.13 9.56 -18.37
CA ASN A 101 -8.30 9.44 -17.50
C ASN A 101 -8.40 8.00 -17.02
N LEU A 102 -8.26 7.82 -15.71
CA LEU A 102 -8.15 6.49 -15.10
C LEU A 102 -9.27 6.20 -14.10
N ALA A 103 -10.05 7.20 -13.72
CA ALA A 103 -11.19 7.06 -12.82
C ALA A 103 -12.31 6.27 -13.50
N ALA A 104 -12.86 5.27 -12.82
CA ALA A 104 -13.97 4.46 -13.34
C ALA A 104 -15.13 4.33 -12.36
N ASP A 105 -16.33 4.09 -12.91
CA ASP A 105 -17.51 3.70 -12.15
C ASP A 105 -17.47 2.20 -11.79
N LYS A 106 -18.46 1.73 -11.03
CA LYS A 106 -18.59 0.33 -10.61
C LYS A 106 -18.78 -0.68 -11.76
N ASN A 107 -19.06 -0.21 -12.97
CA ASN A 107 -19.22 -1.04 -14.16
C ASN A 107 -17.96 -0.99 -15.05
N GLY A 108 -16.90 -0.31 -14.61
CA GLY A 108 -15.66 -0.13 -15.36
C GLY A 108 -15.70 0.99 -16.40
N ASN A 109 -16.78 1.79 -16.48
CA ASN A 109 -16.84 2.91 -17.41
C ASN A 109 -15.99 4.07 -16.92
N LEU A 110 -15.23 4.71 -17.80
CA LEU A 110 -14.48 5.91 -17.46
C LEU A 110 -15.41 7.03 -17.03
N LEU A 111 -15.07 7.64 -15.90
CA LEU A 111 -15.82 8.77 -15.33
C LEU A 111 -15.39 10.10 -15.97
N SER A 112 -16.24 11.12 -15.84
CA SER A 112 -15.84 12.47 -16.21
C SER A 112 -14.76 13.00 -15.26
N ASN A 113 -13.94 13.94 -15.73
CA ASN A 113 -12.93 14.61 -14.90
C ASN A 113 -13.52 15.50 -13.77
N GLN A 114 -14.85 15.59 -13.67
CA GLN A 114 -15.54 16.29 -12.58
C GLN A 114 -16.02 15.35 -11.47
N GLU A 115 -15.92 14.04 -11.66
CA GLU A 115 -16.35 13.05 -10.69
C GLU A 115 -15.35 12.90 -9.54
N THR A 116 -15.87 12.79 -8.32
CA THR A 116 -15.06 12.73 -7.09
C THR A 116 -15.13 11.37 -6.38
N ASN A 117 -16.05 10.50 -6.78
CA ASN A 117 -16.31 9.20 -6.15
C ASN A 117 -16.11 8.03 -7.13
N PRO A 118 -14.87 7.81 -7.63
CA PRO A 118 -14.57 6.68 -8.49
C PRO A 118 -14.64 5.35 -7.74
N ASP A 119 -15.12 4.28 -8.37
CA ASP A 119 -15.10 2.97 -7.73
C ASP A 119 -13.64 2.51 -7.50
N PRO A 120 -13.28 2.09 -6.28
CA PRO A 120 -11.89 1.78 -5.98
C PRO A 120 -11.28 0.66 -6.81
N GLU A 121 -12.01 -0.44 -6.98
CA GLU A 121 -11.50 -1.64 -7.62
C GLU A 121 -11.37 -1.42 -9.13
N GLU A 122 -12.44 -0.92 -9.77
CA GLU A 122 -12.41 -0.64 -11.21
C GLU A 122 -11.39 0.44 -11.58
N THR A 123 -11.22 1.44 -10.73
CA THR A 123 -10.18 2.45 -10.91
C THR A 123 -8.78 1.86 -10.77
N ALA A 124 -8.54 0.98 -9.78
CA ALA A 124 -7.25 0.31 -9.64
C ALA A 124 -6.95 -0.63 -10.83
N LYS A 125 -7.96 -1.33 -11.37
CA LYS A 125 -7.83 -2.12 -12.61
C LYS A 125 -7.38 -1.23 -13.77
N ASN A 126 -7.97 -0.06 -13.93
CA ASN A 126 -7.58 0.91 -14.97
C ASN A 126 -6.16 1.46 -14.78
N VAL A 127 -5.78 1.79 -13.54
CA VAL A 127 -4.40 2.18 -13.24
C VAL A 127 -3.44 1.06 -13.60
N TRP A 128 -3.72 -0.18 -13.20
CA TRP A 128 -2.87 -1.31 -13.54
C TRP A 128 -2.73 -1.48 -15.06
N ASN A 129 -3.86 -1.48 -15.78
CA ASN A 129 -3.90 -1.57 -17.24
C ASN A 129 -3.08 -0.47 -17.93
N HIS A 130 -3.11 0.75 -17.40
CA HIS A 130 -2.31 1.86 -17.91
C HIS A 130 -0.81 1.56 -17.84
N TYR A 131 -0.33 1.11 -16.69
CA TYR A 131 1.09 0.81 -16.50
C TYR A 131 1.53 -0.43 -17.29
N GLN A 132 0.64 -1.42 -17.48
CA GLN A 132 0.95 -2.60 -18.31
C GLN A 132 1.11 -2.27 -19.79
N LYS A 133 0.50 -1.18 -20.28
CA LYS A 133 0.66 -0.70 -21.65
C LYS A 133 1.92 0.17 -21.82
N SER A 134 2.67 0.45 -20.76
CA SER A 134 3.88 1.25 -20.81
C SER A 134 5.09 0.46 -21.34
N LYS A 135 6.15 1.17 -21.73
CA LYS A 135 7.39 0.54 -22.23
C LYS A 135 8.08 -0.37 -21.21
N THR A 136 7.82 -0.15 -19.93
CA THR A 136 8.34 -0.93 -18.80
C THR A 136 7.15 -1.39 -17.98
N PRO A 137 6.48 -2.49 -18.39
CA PRO A 137 5.22 -2.95 -17.80
C PRO A 137 5.42 -3.36 -16.35
N ASN A 138 5.15 -2.42 -15.45
CA ASN A 138 5.29 -2.62 -14.01
C ASN A 138 4.56 -1.51 -13.26
N VAL A 139 3.78 -1.87 -12.25
CA VAL A 139 3.21 -0.92 -11.31
C VAL A 139 4.11 -0.89 -10.08
N PRO A 140 4.94 0.15 -9.89
CA PRO A 140 5.77 0.24 -8.70
C PRO A 140 4.90 0.47 -7.46
N ASP A 141 5.36 -0.05 -6.32
CA ASP A 141 4.90 0.38 -5.00
C ASP A 141 4.97 1.91 -4.93
N TYR A 142 3.92 2.50 -4.36
CA TYR A 142 3.80 3.94 -4.38
C TYR A 142 4.66 4.56 -3.28
N LYS A 143 5.60 5.45 -3.63
CA LYS A 143 6.48 6.13 -2.66
C LYS A 143 5.74 7.27 -1.95
N SER A 144 4.73 6.93 -1.15
CA SER A 144 3.82 7.84 -0.44
C SER A 144 4.52 9.02 0.24
N TYR A 145 5.65 8.74 0.89
CA TYR A 145 6.49 9.74 1.58
C TYR A 145 6.98 10.90 0.69
N LYS A 146 7.08 10.73 -0.63
CA LYS A 146 7.48 11.82 -1.55
C LYS A 146 6.38 12.84 -1.83
N TYR A 147 5.17 12.59 -1.31
CA TYR A 147 3.97 13.32 -1.65
C TYR A 147 3.12 13.76 -0.44
N ILE A 148 3.70 13.59 0.75
CA ILE A 148 3.21 14.13 2.01
C ILE A 148 4.07 15.36 2.29
N ASN A 149 3.47 16.49 2.65
CA ASN A 149 4.19 17.68 3.06
C ASN A 149 5.09 17.31 4.26
N ASP A 150 6.40 17.58 4.13
CA ASP A 150 7.44 17.14 5.07
C ASP A 150 7.53 15.62 5.30
N GLY A 151 7.10 14.83 4.31
CA GLY A 151 7.31 13.40 4.27
C GLY A 151 8.80 13.02 4.26
N GLY A 152 9.12 11.93 4.97
CA GLY A 152 10.47 11.36 5.06
C GLY A 152 10.79 10.43 3.91
N ASP A 153 11.45 9.31 4.18
CA ASP A 153 11.94 8.33 3.19
C ASP A 153 11.46 6.90 3.44
N ASP A 154 10.87 6.68 4.61
CA ASP A 154 10.34 5.41 5.05
C ASP A 154 8.91 5.21 4.54
N TYR A 155 8.74 4.14 3.76
CA TYR A 155 7.47 3.77 3.17
C TYR A 155 6.39 3.39 4.20
N VAL A 156 6.76 2.63 5.23
CA VAL A 156 5.85 2.21 6.30
C VAL A 156 5.43 3.43 7.13
N LYS A 157 6.38 4.31 7.44
CA LYS A 157 6.08 5.59 8.08
C LYS A 157 5.13 6.43 7.25
N GLY A 158 5.30 6.47 5.92
CA GLY A 158 4.38 7.14 5.01
C GLY A 158 2.95 6.60 5.09
N ILE A 159 2.78 5.27 5.15
CA ILE A 159 1.46 4.63 5.36
C ILE A 159 0.85 5.09 6.69
N THR A 160 1.63 5.04 7.78
CA THR A 160 1.17 5.48 9.11
C THR A 160 0.78 6.96 9.13
N GLN A 161 1.60 7.84 8.54
CA GLN A 161 1.33 9.28 8.48
C GLN A 161 0.02 9.60 7.75
N ILE A 162 -0.28 8.89 6.66
CA ILE A 162 -1.56 9.06 5.95
C ILE A 162 -2.73 8.61 6.82
N GLY A 163 -2.58 7.48 7.52
CA GLY A 163 -3.58 7.02 8.49
C GLY A 163 -3.77 8.01 9.64
N ASP A 164 -2.70 8.66 10.12
CA ASP A 164 -2.77 9.69 11.16
C ASP A 164 -3.54 10.92 10.70
N VAL A 165 -3.35 11.37 9.45
CA VAL A 165 -4.13 12.47 8.86
C VAL A 165 -5.61 12.11 8.84
N VAL A 166 -5.97 10.93 8.32
CA VAL A 166 -7.38 10.50 8.24
C VAL A 166 -7.99 10.34 9.63
N ALA A 167 -7.29 9.71 10.56
CA ALA A 167 -7.75 9.53 11.94
C ALA A 167 -7.96 10.88 12.64
N LYS A 168 -7.04 11.84 12.45
CA LYS A 168 -7.20 13.19 13.00
C LYS A 168 -8.45 13.88 12.47
N VAL A 169 -8.75 13.79 11.18
CA VAL A 169 -9.98 14.35 10.60
C VAL A 169 -11.23 13.73 11.25
N VAL A 170 -11.21 12.43 11.56
CA VAL A 170 -12.28 11.77 12.32
C VAL A 170 -12.37 12.32 13.74
N THR A 171 -11.26 12.36 14.49
CA THR A 171 -11.22 12.85 15.89
C THR A 171 -11.63 14.32 16.01
N ASP A 172 -11.32 15.15 15.02
CA ASP A 172 -11.72 16.56 14.96
C ASP A 172 -13.21 16.75 14.62
N GLY A 173 -13.98 15.67 14.44
CA GLY A 173 -15.42 15.72 14.20
C GLY A 173 -15.79 16.15 12.78
N LYS A 174 -14.89 16.02 11.81
CA LYS A 174 -15.10 16.45 10.41
C LYS A 174 -15.72 15.36 9.52
N LYS A 175 -15.80 14.12 10.01
CA LYS A 175 -16.61 13.07 9.41
C LYS A 175 -18.09 13.36 9.67
N THR A 176 -18.86 13.57 8.61
CA THR A 176 -20.31 13.82 8.64
C THR A 176 -21.04 12.83 7.74
N SER A 177 -22.37 12.77 7.82
CA SER A 177 -23.19 11.94 6.93
C SER A 177 -22.94 12.22 5.45
N ASP A 178 -22.69 13.49 5.10
CA ASP A 178 -22.55 13.93 3.71
C ASP A 178 -21.22 13.50 3.07
N ASN A 179 -20.21 13.22 3.90
CA ASN A 179 -18.86 12.86 3.47
C ASN A 179 -18.39 11.49 3.99
N GLU A 180 -19.25 10.74 4.68
CA GLU A 180 -18.95 9.43 5.24
C GLU A 180 -18.41 8.45 4.19
N TRP A 181 -18.95 8.52 2.97
CA TRP A 181 -18.51 7.72 1.84
C TRP A 181 -17.00 7.85 1.55
N LEU A 182 -16.36 8.99 1.83
CA LEU A 182 -14.91 9.15 1.66
C LEU A 182 -14.15 8.18 2.56
N PHE A 183 -14.59 8.05 3.81
CA PHE A 183 -13.98 7.18 4.81
C PHE A 183 -14.27 5.71 4.50
N ASP A 184 -15.49 5.40 4.04
CA ASP A 184 -15.83 4.04 3.60
C ASP A 184 -14.97 3.60 2.42
N ARG A 185 -14.77 4.49 1.43
CA ARG A 185 -13.88 4.21 0.29
C ARG A 185 -12.42 4.12 0.70
N PHE A 186 -11.95 4.95 1.62
CA PHE A 186 -10.60 4.85 2.18
C PHE A 186 -10.38 3.50 2.90
N ASN A 187 -11.34 3.08 3.73
CA ASN A 187 -11.29 1.79 4.43
C ASN A 187 -11.38 0.62 3.44
N GLN A 188 -12.25 0.71 2.43
CA GLN A 188 -12.33 -0.27 1.35
C GLN A 188 -10.97 -0.44 0.65
N CYS A 189 -10.31 0.67 0.29
CA CYS A 189 -8.99 0.60 -0.34
C CYS A 189 -7.94 0.00 0.62
N THR A 190 -7.95 0.41 1.90
CA THR A 190 -7.03 -0.08 2.94
C THR A 190 -7.11 -1.60 3.07
N GLU A 191 -8.33 -2.12 3.17
CA GLU A 191 -8.59 -3.56 3.26
C GLU A 191 -8.19 -4.28 1.97
N GLN A 192 -8.55 -3.76 0.80
CA GLN A 192 -8.16 -4.38 -0.48
C GLN A 192 -6.65 -4.42 -0.69
N ILE A 193 -5.89 -3.39 -0.26
CA ILE A 193 -4.42 -3.42 -0.28
C ILE A 193 -3.89 -4.52 0.63
N ARG A 194 -4.43 -4.64 1.85
CA ARG A 194 -4.04 -5.67 2.81
C ARG A 194 -4.28 -7.07 2.22
N LEU A 195 -5.47 -7.32 1.69
CA LEU A 195 -5.84 -8.59 1.06
C LEU A 195 -4.95 -8.90 -0.15
N ALA A 196 -4.70 -7.92 -1.02
CA ALA A 196 -3.82 -8.09 -2.17
C ALA A 196 -2.39 -8.48 -1.75
N ARG A 197 -1.85 -7.80 -0.73
CA ARG A 197 -0.53 -8.12 -0.19
C ARG A 197 -0.52 -9.52 0.43
N VAL A 198 -1.53 -9.91 1.22
CA VAL A 198 -1.61 -11.28 1.76
C VAL A 198 -1.73 -12.32 0.63
N GLY A 199 -2.54 -12.06 -0.40
CA GLY A 199 -2.71 -12.94 -1.55
C GLY A 199 -1.45 -13.12 -2.40
N ASP A 200 -0.64 -12.07 -2.58
CA ASP A 200 0.66 -12.16 -3.26
C ASP A 200 1.71 -12.87 -2.39
N HIS A 201 1.60 -12.77 -1.08
CA HIS A 201 2.50 -13.39 -0.10
C HIS A 201 2.23 -14.88 0.12
N GLY A 202 0.95 -15.26 0.09
CA GLY A 202 0.46 -16.57 0.49
C GLY A 202 1.13 -17.76 -0.20
N PRO A 203 1.32 -17.78 -1.53
CA PRO A 203 1.98 -18.89 -2.21
C PRO A 203 3.38 -19.22 -1.66
N TYR A 204 4.13 -18.20 -1.24
CA TYR A 204 5.47 -18.38 -0.66
C TYR A 204 5.40 -18.94 0.77
N LEU A 205 4.46 -18.45 1.57
CA LEU A 205 4.24 -18.97 2.92
C LEU A 205 3.73 -20.42 2.89
N ILE A 206 2.85 -20.76 1.94
CA ILE A 206 2.36 -22.12 1.73
C ILE A 206 3.50 -23.06 1.32
N ALA A 207 4.38 -22.62 0.41
CA ALA A 207 5.54 -23.41 0.00
C ALA A 207 6.50 -23.66 1.18
N GLU A 208 6.83 -22.63 1.96
CA GLU A 208 7.68 -22.79 3.16
C GLU A 208 7.02 -23.70 4.19
N ALA A 209 5.71 -23.56 4.44
CA ALA A 209 5.00 -24.42 5.38
C ALA A 209 5.04 -25.89 4.95
N LYS A 210 4.83 -26.18 3.65
CA LYS A 210 4.91 -27.55 3.10
C LYS A 210 6.31 -28.15 3.20
N ASP A 211 7.35 -27.32 3.07
CA ASP A 211 8.74 -27.77 3.10
C ASP A 211 9.27 -27.97 4.53
N LYS A 212 8.81 -27.15 5.49
CA LYS A 212 9.37 -27.13 6.86
C LYS A 212 8.54 -27.84 7.90
N LEU A 213 7.24 -28.03 7.68
CA LEU A 213 6.44 -28.82 8.61
C LEU A 213 6.76 -30.32 8.46
N PRO A 214 6.63 -31.11 9.54
CA PRO A 214 6.70 -32.56 9.46
C PRO A 214 5.82 -33.12 8.33
N SER A 215 6.33 -34.13 7.61
CA SER A 215 5.68 -34.68 6.42
C SER A 215 4.32 -35.32 6.67
N ASP A 216 3.99 -35.64 7.92
CA ASP A 216 2.69 -36.16 8.34
C ASP A 216 1.67 -35.06 8.68
N ILE A 217 2.07 -33.78 8.68
CA ILE A 217 1.17 -32.63 8.82
C ILE A 217 0.76 -32.15 7.43
N THR A 218 -0.54 -32.23 7.14
CA THR A 218 -1.09 -31.70 5.89
C THR A 218 -1.34 -30.19 6.02
N VAL A 219 -0.61 -29.38 5.27
CA VAL A 219 -0.86 -27.93 5.18
C VAL A 219 -2.23 -27.65 4.58
N LYS A 220 -3.08 -26.96 5.35
CA LYS A 220 -4.36 -26.44 4.89
C LYS A 220 -4.22 -25.00 4.43
N THR A 221 -5.05 -24.63 3.48
CA THR A 221 -5.10 -23.27 2.94
C THR A 221 -6.49 -22.69 3.11
N GLU A 222 -6.53 -21.38 3.27
CA GLU A 222 -7.76 -20.59 3.32
C GLU A 222 -7.74 -19.52 2.22
N PRO A 223 -8.89 -19.17 1.64
CA PRO A 223 -8.98 -18.06 0.69
C PRO A 223 -8.72 -16.72 1.39
N VAL A 224 -8.03 -15.81 0.70
CA VAL A 224 -7.83 -14.43 1.14
C VAL A 224 -8.87 -13.55 0.48
N GLY A 225 -9.74 -12.93 1.28
CA GLY A 225 -10.84 -12.12 0.77
C GLY A 225 -11.79 -12.94 -0.12
N PRO A 226 -12.10 -12.52 -1.36
CA PRO A 226 -12.92 -13.30 -2.29
C PRO A 226 -12.20 -14.56 -2.83
N GLY A 227 -10.93 -14.79 -2.48
CA GLY A 227 -10.15 -15.96 -2.88
C GLY A 227 -9.54 -15.87 -4.28
N GLN A 228 -9.67 -14.73 -4.96
CA GLN A 228 -9.20 -14.51 -6.33
C GLN A 228 -8.54 -13.15 -6.48
N ASN A 229 -7.52 -13.08 -7.34
CA ASN A 229 -6.91 -11.82 -7.75
C ASN A 229 -7.86 -11.04 -8.68
N PRO A 230 -8.23 -9.79 -8.38
CA PRO A 230 -9.13 -8.99 -9.21
C PRO A 230 -8.64 -8.72 -10.64
N LEU A 231 -7.34 -8.85 -10.90
CA LEU A 231 -6.74 -8.69 -12.23
C LEU A 231 -6.61 -10.02 -13.00
N ASP A 232 -6.58 -11.13 -12.28
CA ASP A 232 -6.44 -12.47 -12.84
C ASP A 232 -7.27 -13.45 -11.99
N PRO A 233 -8.55 -13.65 -12.32
CA PRO A 233 -9.42 -14.56 -11.57
C PRO A 233 -8.94 -16.01 -11.56
N THR A 234 -8.03 -16.40 -12.46
CA THR A 234 -7.43 -17.75 -12.47
C THR A 234 -6.38 -17.92 -11.38
N ARG A 235 -5.78 -16.82 -10.94
CA ARG A 235 -4.82 -16.79 -9.83
C ARG A 235 -5.58 -16.71 -8.51
N LYS A 236 -5.60 -17.84 -7.79
CA LYS A 236 -6.15 -17.92 -6.44
C LYS A 236 -5.33 -17.09 -5.48
N TRP A 237 -6.03 -16.36 -4.62
CA TRP A 237 -5.44 -15.72 -3.44
C TRP A 237 -5.77 -16.59 -2.23
N GLU A 238 -4.76 -17.26 -1.72
CA GLU A 238 -4.86 -18.18 -0.59
C GLU A 238 -3.63 -18.03 0.30
N THR A 239 -3.77 -18.32 1.59
CA THR A 239 -2.70 -18.36 2.57
C THR A 239 -2.78 -19.65 3.39
N VAL A 240 -1.79 -19.90 4.24
CA VAL A 240 -1.84 -21.02 5.18
C VAL A 240 -2.91 -20.77 6.23
N ASP A 241 -3.85 -21.70 6.34
CA ASP A 241 -4.79 -21.78 7.46
C ASP A 241 -4.09 -22.47 8.62
N TRP A 242 -3.45 -21.68 9.48
CA TRP A 242 -2.69 -22.21 10.60
C TRP A 242 -3.58 -22.91 11.62
N GLU A 243 -4.81 -22.43 11.83
CA GLU A 243 -5.72 -23.00 12.82
C GLU A 243 -6.20 -24.38 12.39
N THR A 244 -6.69 -24.53 11.16
CA THR A 244 -7.14 -25.83 10.63
C THR A 244 -5.96 -26.78 10.40
N THR A 245 -4.80 -26.28 9.96
CA THR A 245 -3.58 -27.11 9.87
C THR A 245 -3.22 -27.68 11.24
N MET A 246 -3.41 -26.90 12.30
CA MET A 246 -3.04 -27.28 13.66
C MET A 246 -4.05 -28.24 14.27
N SER A 247 -5.35 -27.97 14.17
CA SER A 247 -6.39 -28.83 14.72
C SER A 247 -6.40 -30.22 14.07
N ASP A 248 -6.18 -30.32 12.76
CA ASP A 248 -6.03 -31.60 12.06
C ASP A 248 -4.79 -32.37 12.55
N ALA A 249 -3.70 -31.67 12.87
CA ALA A 249 -2.47 -32.28 13.39
C ALA A 249 -2.59 -32.74 14.86
N VAL A 250 -3.37 -32.03 15.69
CA VAL A 250 -3.64 -32.40 17.10
C VAL A 250 -4.36 -33.75 17.16
N SER A 251 -5.24 -34.02 16.19
CA SER A 251 -5.97 -35.29 16.13
C SER A 251 -5.11 -36.51 15.79
N SER A 252 -3.87 -36.30 15.32
CA SER A 252 -3.14 -37.34 14.57
C SER A 252 -1.82 -37.81 15.15
N LYS A 253 -1.14 -37.10 16.08
CA LYS A 253 0.13 -37.57 16.73
C LYS A 253 0.81 -36.62 17.72
N TYR A 254 0.47 -35.34 17.73
CA TYR A 254 1.28 -34.32 18.42
C TYR A 254 0.49 -33.62 19.54
N GLU A 255 1.17 -33.31 20.64
CA GLU A 255 0.63 -32.41 21.66
C GLU A 255 0.52 -30.98 21.14
N MET A 256 -0.52 -30.27 21.60
CA MET A 256 -0.84 -28.89 21.22
C MET A 256 0.37 -27.94 21.31
N ALA A 257 1.04 -27.89 22.47
CA ALA A 257 2.17 -27.00 22.70
C ALA A 257 3.37 -27.29 21.78
N LYS A 258 3.57 -28.57 21.39
CA LYS A 258 4.62 -28.95 20.45
C LYS A 258 4.28 -28.46 19.04
N LEU A 259 3.03 -28.57 18.61
CA LEU A 259 2.58 -28.05 17.32
C LEU A 259 2.68 -26.53 17.23
N GLU A 260 2.24 -25.82 18.27
CA GLU A 260 2.37 -24.36 18.34
C GLU A 260 3.83 -23.94 18.15
N LYS A 261 4.76 -24.61 18.85
CA LYS A 261 6.19 -24.34 18.70
C LYS A 261 6.70 -24.61 17.29
N ILE A 262 6.35 -25.76 16.70
CA ILE A 262 6.76 -26.11 15.33
C ILE A 262 6.26 -25.06 14.32
N MET A 263 4.98 -24.68 14.41
CA MET A 263 4.40 -23.69 13.51
C MET A 263 5.00 -22.30 13.70
N GLN A 264 5.29 -21.93 14.95
CA GLN A 264 5.97 -20.67 15.25
C GLN A 264 7.39 -20.67 14.69
N ASP A 265 8.14 -21.76 14.82
CA ASP A 265 9.49 -21.90 14.26
C ASP A 265 9.48 -21.75 12.72
N VAL A 266 8.49 -22.32 12.04
CA VAL A 266 8.30 -22.14 10.59
C VAL A 266 8.04 -20.66 10.24
N LYS A 267 7.10 -20.02 10.94
CA LYS A 267 6.79 -18.59 10.74
C LYS A 267 8.02 -17.73 10.99
N ASP A 268 8.72 -17.95 12.10
CA ASP A 268 9.90 -17.18 12.48
C ASP A 268 11.01 -17.35 11.46
N LYS A 269 11.24 -18.57 10.97
CA LYS A 269 12.21 -18.82 9.91
C LYS A 269 11.85 -18.07 8.63
N PHE A 270 10.60 -18.16 8.20
CA PHE A 270 10.13 -17.49 7.00
C PHE A 270 10.26 -15.96 7.10
N TYR A 271 9.89 -15.38 8.24
CA TYR A 271 9.96 -13.93 8.47
C TYR A 271 11.34 -13.44 8.97
N ARG A 272 12.35 -14.31 9.05
CA ARG A 272 13.76 -13.87 9.20
C ARG A 272 14.34 -13.41 7.86
N GLU A 273 13.83 -13.92 6.75
CA GLU A 273 14.18 -13.49 5.40
C GLU A 273 13.73 -12.04 5.17
N ASP A 274 14.53 -11.24 4.46
CA ASP A 274 14.31 -9.80 4.35
C ASP A 274 13.02 -9.45 3.59
N SER A 275 12.76 -10.12 2.47
CA SER A 275 11.58 -9.86 1.64
C SER A 275 10.26 -10.24 2.34
N PRO A 276 10.06 -11.47 2.85
CA PRO A 276 8.87 -11.82 3.64
C PRO A 276 8.65 -10.93 4.86
N ARG A 277 9.72 -10.60 5.58
CA ARG A 277 9.66 -9.69 6.74
C ARG A 277 9.12 -8.33 6.34
N LYS A 278 9.69 -7.71 5.31
CA LYS A 278 9.27 -6.39 4.83
C LYS A 278 7.81 -6.40 4.38
N HIS A 279 7.41 -7.45 3.67
CA HIS A 279 6.03 -7.59 3.22
C HIS A 279 5.05 -7.70 4.40
N LYS A 280 5.39 -8.49 5.43
CA LYS A 280 4.61 -8.59 6.68
C LYS A 280 4.48 -7.24 7.38
N ILE A 281 5.56 -6.46 7.48
CA ILE A 281 5.54 -5.13 8.10
C ILE A 281 4.56 -4.20 7.36
N VAL A 282 4.53 -4.24 6.02
CA VAL A 282 3.59 -3.42 5.23
C VAL A 282 2.14 -3.87 5.43
N ILE A 283 1.87 -5.18 5.45
CA ILE A 283 0.54 -5.72 5.77
C ILE A 283 0.07 -5.23 7.15
N GLN A 284 0.96 -5.28 8.15
CA GLN A 284 0.69 -4.81 9.50
C GLN A 284 0.44 -3.29 9.54
N ALA A 285 1.18 -2.50 8.75
CA ALA A 285 0.98 -1.06 8.68
C ALA A 285 -0.42 -0.69 8.20
N TYR A 286 -0.92 -1.32 7.14
CA TYR A 286 -2.30 -1.10 6.67
C TYR A 286 -3.34 -1.59 7.68
N ALA A 287 -3.11 -2.73 8.35
CA ALA A 287 -3.99 -3.20 9.42
C ALA A 287 -4.06 -2.20 10.59
N SER A 288 -2.92 -1.60 10.97
CA SER A 288 -2.88 -0.55 11.99
C SER A 288 -3.60 0.73 11.56
N VAL A 289 -3.52 1.11 10.28
CA VAL A 289 -4.29 2.24 9.75
C VAL A 289 -5.79 1.97 9.84
N ASP A 290 -6.23 0.78 9.41
CA ASP A 290 -7.65 0.40 9.45
C ASP A 290 -8.21 0.42 10.89
N ALA A 291 -7.50 -0.18 11.85
CA ALA A 291 -7.89 -0.15 13.26
C ALA A 291 -7.96 1.29 13.81
N LYS A 292 -6.93 2.09 13.52
CA LYS A 292 -6.83 3.47 14.00
C LYS A 292 -7.96 4.36 13.47
N VAL A 293 -8.28 4.29 12.18
CA VAL A 293 -9.33 5.11 11.56
C VAL A 293 -10.73 4.69 12.05
N LYS A 294 -10.91 3.42 12.42
CA LYS A 294 -12.15 2.92 13.04
C LYS A 294 -12.25 3.21 14.54
N GLY A 295 -11.19 3.73 15.16
CA GLY A 295 -11.15 4.02 16.60
C GLY A 295 -11.00 2.78 17.49
N CYS A 296 -10.41 1.70 16.97
CA CYS A 296 -10.12 0.46 17.70
C CYS A 296 -8.72 0.46 18.32
#